data_AF-Q9SQD1-F1
#
_entry.id   AF-Q9SQD1-F1
#
_cell.length_a   1.000
_cell.length_b   1.000
_cell.length_c   1.000
_cell.angle_alpha   90.00
_cell.angle_beta   90.00
_cell.angle_gamma   90.00
#
_symmetry.space_group_name_H-M   'P 1'
#
loop_
_entity.id
_entity.type
_entity.pdbx_description
1 polymer ?
#
loop_
_entity_poly.entity_id
_entity_poly.type
_entity_poly.pdbx_seq_one_letter_code
_entity_poly.pdbx_strand_id
1 'polypeptide(L)' 'INYLRPDIKRGNFSKEEEDAIISLHEQLGNRWSAIAARLPGRT' A
#
# COMPACT_ATOMS: atom_id res chain seq x y z
N ILE A 1 4.81 -4.52 -27.16
CA ILE A 1 3.79 -3.76 -26.39
C ILE A 1 4.14 -3.92 -24.92
N ASN A 2 4.89 -2.98 -24.34
CA ASN A 2 5.35 -3.01 -22.95
C ASN A 2 5.00 -1.65 -22.31
N TYR A 3 3.88 -1.60 -21.59
CA TYR A 3 3.48 -0.41 -20.83
C TYR A 3 4.01 -0.52 -19.40
N LEU A 4 5.32 -0.36 -19.23
CA LEU A 4 5.87 -0.03 -17.92
C LEU A 4 6.39 1.39 -18.05
N ARG A 5 5.54 2.36 -17.68
CA ARG A 5 5.96 3.75 -17.52
C ARG A 5 7.11 3.75 -16.49
N PRO A 6 8.34 4.15 -16.89
CA PRO A 6 9.50 4.16 -15.99
C PRO A 6 9.40 5.23 -14.88
N ASP A 7 8.37 6.07 -14.93
CA ASP A 7 8.13 7.14 -13.95
C ASP A 7 7.27 6.69 -12.75
N ILE A 8 6.69 5.48 -12.79
CA ILE A 8 6.05 4.90 -11.61
C ILE A 8 7.18 4.42 -10.70
N LYS A 9 7.72 5.34 -9.90
CA LYS A 9 8.43 5.01 -8.67
C LYS A 9 7.46 4.26 -7.77
N ARG A 10 7.30 2.96 -7.99
CA ARG A 10 6.92 2.02 -6.94
C ARG A 10 8.06 2.03 -5.94
N GLY A 11 8.23 3.13 -5.21
CA GLY A 11 9.09 3.13 -4.04
C GLY A 11 8.63 1.94 -3.21
N ASN A 12 9.56 1.08 -2.80
CA ASN A 12 9.25 0.03 -1.84
C ASN A 12 8.34 0.62 -0.76
N PHE A 13 7.32 -0.12 -0.36
CA PHE A 13 6.64 0.22 0.88
C PHE A 13 7.73 0.31 1.95
N SER A 14 7.78 1.43 2.67
CA SER A 14 8.66 1.50 3.83
C SER A 14 8.25 0.39 4.80
N LYS A 15 9.19 -0.12 5.60
CA LYS A 15 8.88 -1.12 6.65
C LYS A 15 7.70 -0.67 7.53
N GLU A 16 7.59 0.62 7.79
CA GLU A 16 6.46 1.21 8.52
C GLU A 16 5.12 1.05 7.79
N GLU A 17 5.09 1.21 6.46
CA GLU A 17 3.88 0.99 5.65
C GLU A 17 3.51 -0.50 5.64
N GLU A 18 4.48 -1.40 5.52
CA GLU A 18 4.25 -2.85 5.58
C GLU A 18 3.70 -3.29 6.94
N ASP A 19 4.28 -2.80 8.04
CA ASP A 19 3.83 -3.11 9.40
C ASP A 19 2.41 -2.58 9.66
N ALA A 20 2.10 -1.38 9.17
CA ALA A 20 0.76 -0.82 9.23
C ALA A 20 -0.24 -1.66 8.40
N ILE A 21 0.13 -2.10 7.20
CA ILE A 21 -0.72 -2.97 6.35
C ILE A 21 -1.01 -4.27 7.08
N ILE A 22 0.00 -4.92 7.66
CA ILE A 22 -0.15 -6.19 8.38
C ILE A 22 -1.05 -5.99 9.60
N SER A 23 -0.75 -5.00 10.44
CA SER A 23 -1.55 -4.69 11.63
C SER A 23 -3.00 -4.35 11.28
N LEU A 24 -3.22 -3.57 10.22
CA LEU A 24 -4.56 -3.21 9.78
C LEU A 24 -5.29 -4.39 9.12
N HIS A 25 -4.58 -5.28 8.43
CA HIS A 25 -5.15 -6.49 7.85
C HIS A 25 -5.56 -7.48 8.96
N GLU A 26 -4.77 -7.62 10.02
CA GLU A 26 -5.14 -8.40 11.20
C GLU A 26 -6.38 -7.81 11.90
N GLN A 27 -6.51 -6.48 11.95
CA GLN A 27 -7.65 -5.82 12.59
C GLN A 27 -8.92 -5.77 11.72
N LEU A 28 -8.79 -5.49 10.42
CA LEU A 28 -9.91 -5.21 9.51
C LEU A 28 -10.21 -6.37 8.55
N GLY A 29 -9.32 -7.36 8.45
CA GLY A 29 -9.40 -8.44 7.48
C GLY A 29 -9.24 -7.95 6.04
N ASN A 30 -9.96 -8.57 5.11
CA ASN A 30 -9.88 -8.30 3.66
C ASN A 30 -10.49 -6.95 3.21
N ARG A 31 -10.47 -5.92 4.06
CA ARG A 31 -10.98 -4.58 3.78
C ARG A 31 -9.89 -3.67 3.23
N TRP A 32 -9.31 -4.05 2.09
CA TRP A 32 -8.21 -3.32 1.46
C TRP A 32 -8.50 -1.84 1.21
N SER A 33 -9.74 -1.46 0.88
CA SER A 33 -10.12 -0.05 0.72
C SER A 33 -9.98 0.76 2.02
N ALA A 34 -10.27 0.15 3.17
CA ALA A 34 -10.13 0.80 4.47
C ALA A 34 -8.66 0.87 4.91
N ILE A 35 -7.86 -0.16 4.59
CA ILE A 35 -6.41 -0.19 4.84
C ILE A 35 -5.73 0.90 4.01
N ALA A 36 -6.04 0.99 2.71
CA ALA A 36 -5.50 2.02 1.81
C ALA A 36 -5.91 3.43 2.24
N ALA A 37 -7.14 3.63 2.74
CA ALA A 37 -7.57 4.92 3.29
C ALA A 37 -6.77 5.34 4.54
N ARG A 38 -6.13 4.40 5.25
CA ARG A 38 -5.27 4.67 6.40
C ARG A 38 -3.79 4.78 6.06
N LEU A 39 -3.40 4.66 4.80
CA LEU A 39 -2.03 4.86 4.31
C LEU A 39 -1.94 6.20 3.57
N PRO A 40 -1.80 7.33 4.29
CA PRO A 40 -1.70 8.64 3.67
C PRO A 40 -0.41 8.72 2.84
N GLY A 41 -0.52 9.07 1.55
CA GLY A 41 0.63 9.25 0.64
C GLY A 41 0.77 8.23 -0.48
N ARG A 42 -0.16 7.27 -0.62
CA ARG A 42 -0.19 6.26 -1.72
C ARG A 42 -1.47 6.27 -2.56
N THR A 43 -2.35 7.26 -2.39
CA THR A 43 -3.56 7.48 -3.22
C THR A 43 -3.32 8.52 -4.31
#